data_AF-A0A3M1F2D2-F1
#
_entry.id   AF-A0A3M1F2D2-F1
#
_cell.length_a   1.000
_cell.length_b   1.000
_cell.length_c   1.000
_cell.angle_alpha   90.00
_cell.angle_beta   90.00
_cell.angle_gamma   90.00
#
_symmetry.space_group_name_H-M   'P 1'
#
loop_
_entity.id
_entity.type
_entity.pdbx_description
1 polymer ?
#
loop_
_entity_poly.entity_id
_entity_poly.type
_entity_poly.pdbx_seq_one_letter_code
_entity_poly.pdbx_strand_id
1 'polypeptide(L)'
;VNLKIKFRESFRPFAPSVLVEDAGDYFELDRESPYMLLVAPVREGRNIPAVTHVDRSARIQTVRREDHPLYYDMIAAFKAETGCPVVINTSFNVRGEPIVCTPHDAYTCFMRTEMDYLVIDRFLLDKKKMKPLSDDIDWRRRFELD
;
A
#
# COMPACT_ATOMS: atom_id res chain seq x y z
N VAL A 1 -5.25 6.41 -6.07
CA VAL A 1 -4.77 5.01 -6.13
C VAL A 1 -5.74 4.08 -6.89
N ASN A 2 -7.01 3.95 -6.49
CA ASN A 2 -7.95 2.98 -7.11
C ASN A 2 -8.08 3.12 -8.64
N LEU A 3 -8.34 4.32 -9.16
CA LEU A 3 -8.56 4.52 -10.61
C LEU A 3 -7.26 4.59 -11.43
N LYS A 4 -6.22 5.23 -10.88
CA LYS A 4 -4.97 5.58 -11.58
C LYS A 4 -3.89 4.50 -11.54
N ILE A 5 -3.89 3.69 -10.48
CA ILE A 5 -2.85 2.68 -10.23
C ILE A 5 -3.46 1.28 -10.28
N LYS A 6 -4.60 1.08 -9.60
CA LYS A 6 -5.22 -0.24 -9.48
C LYS A 6 -6.20 -0.58 -10.60
N PHE A 7 -6.74 0.42 -11.27
CA PHE A 7 -7.77 0.28 -12.29
C PHE A 7 -8.96 -0.58 -11.80
N ARG A 8 -9.37 -0.31 -10.55
CA ARG A 8 -10.49 -0.96 -9.85
C ARG A 8 -11.46 0.09 -9.31
N GLU A 9 -12.60 -0.36 -8.81
CA GLU A 9 -13.70 0.46 -8.31
C GLU A 9 -13.22 1.47 -7.26
N SER A 10 -13.75 2.68 -7.33
CA SER A 10 -13.30 3.82 -6.51
C SER A 10 -13.50 3.60 -5.02
N PHE A 11 -14.53 2.83 -4.63
CA PHE A 11 -14.93 2.61 -3.25
C PHE A 11 -14.14 1.52 -2.51
N ARG A 12 -13.32 0.71 -3.20
CA ARG A 12 -12.60 -0.37 -2.51
C ARG A 12 -11.60 0.21 -1.51
N PRO A 13 -11.70 -0.17 -0.22
CA PRO A 13 -10.84 0.40 0.81
C PRO A 13 -9.39 -0.07 0.68
N PHE A 14 -8.51 0.62 1.41
CA PHE A 14 -7.11 0.27 1.57
C PHE A 14 -6.83 -0.19 3.00
N ALA A 15 -5.88 -1.12 3.14
CA ALA A 15 -5.44 -1.57 4.45
C ALA A 15 -4.33 -0.63 4.98
N PRO A 16 -4.38 -0.23 6.26
CA PRO A 16 -3.27 0.43 6.90
C PRO A 16 -2.18 -0.54 7.34
N SER A 17 -0.93 -0.09 7.24
CA SER A 17 0.18 -0.61 8.04
C SER A 17 0.58 0.45 9.05
N VAL A 18 0.78 0.03 10.30
CA VAL A 18 1.09 0.90 11.45
C VAL A 18 2.17 0.23 12.33
N LEU A 19 3.01 1.04 12.97
CA LEU A 19 3.97 0.53 13.95
C LEU A 19 3.24 -0.11 15.13
N VAL A 20 3.77 -1.20 15.67
CA VAL A 20 3.10 -1.98 16.72
C VAL A 20 2.78 -1.13 17.97
N GLU A 21 3.70 -0.23 18.34
CA GLU A 21 3.59 0.67 19.47
C GLU A 21 2.58 1.80 19.27
N ASP A 22 2.28 2.15 18.01
CA ASP A 22 1.32 3.19 17.66
C ASP A 22 -0.07 2.62 17.34
N ALA A 23 -0.20 1.31 17.18
CA ALA A 23 -1.45 0.67 16.76
C ALA A 23 -2.59 0.98 17.74
N GLY A 24 -2.31 0.91 19.05
CA GLY A 24 -3.28 1.17 20.12
C GLY A 24 -3.74 2.63 20.18
N ASP A 25 -2.98 3.58 19.62
CA ASP A 25 -3.33 4.99 19.57
C ASP A 25 -4.29 5.32 18.42
N TYR A 26 -4.33 4.47 17.40
CA TYR A 26 -5.11 4.68 16.17
C TYR A 26 -6.31 3.74 16.04
N PHE A 27 -6.23 2.54 16.58
CA PHE A 27 -7.24 1.50 16.40
C PHE A 27 -7.67 0.91 17.75
N GLU A 28 -8.94 0.50 17.83
CA GLU A 28 -9.48 -0.26 18.96
C GLU A 28 -9.08 -1.73 18.84
N LEU A 29 -7.78 -1.98 19.00
CA LEU A 29 -7.17 -3.28 18.82
C LEU A 29 -6.48 -3.72 20.13
N ASP A 30 -6.75 -4.93 20.59
CA ASP A 30 -6.26 -5.51 21.86
C ASP A 30 -5.07 -6.47 21.67
N ARG A 31 -4.64 -6.66 20.43
CA ARG A 31 -3.60 -7.60 20.01
C ARG A 31 -2.92 -7.12 18.73
N GLU A 32 -1.88 -7.81 18.30
CA GLU A 32 -1.25 -7.52 17.03
C GLU A 32 -1.99 -8.15 15.85
N SER A 33 -1.82 -7.56 14.67
CA SER A 33 -2.35 -8.06 13.40
C SER A 33 -1.25 -8.03 12.33
N PRO A 34 -0.21 -8.87 12.40
CA PRO A 34 0.93 -8.80 11.47
C PRO A 34 0.58 -9.13 10.00
N TYR A 35 -0.55 -9.81 9.77
CA TYR A 35 -0.92 -10.39 8.48
C TYR A 35 -2.17 -9.78 7.83
N MET A 36 -2.62 -8.60 8.26
CA MET A 36 -3.85 -7.97 7.74
C MET A 36 -5.10 -8.84 7.85
N LEU A 37 -5.24 -9.62 8.93
CA LEU A 37 -6.38 -10.53 9.12
C LEU A 37 -7.44 -9.96 10.05
N LEU A 38 -7.10 -8.95 10.86
CA LEU A 38 -8.02 -8.35 11.82
C LEU A 38 -8.56 -7.01 11.30
N VAL A 39 -9.86 -6.81 11.50
CA VAL A 39 -10.55 -5.54 11.29
C VAL A 39 -10.87 -4.97 12.66
N ALA A 40 -10.57 -3.70 12.87
CA ALA A 40 -10.92 -3.00 14.11
C ALA A 40 -11.41 -1.58 13.82
N PRO A 41 -12.23 -0.99 14.72
CA PRO A 41 -12.59 0.41 14.66
C PRO A 41 -11.37 1.34 14.72
N VAL A 42 -11.43 2.44 13.98
CA VAL A 42 -10.50 3.58 14.12
C VAL A 42 -10.95 4.41 15.31
N ARG A 43 -10.03 4.68 16.25
CA ARG A 43 -10.32 5.45 17.46
C ARG A 43 -10.86 6.84 17.14
N GLU A 44 -11.71 7.34 18.02
CA GLU A 44 -12.21 8.72 17.95
C GLU A 44 -11.07 9.75 17.96
N GLY A 45 -11.27 10.87 17.26
CA GLY A 45 -10.26 11.93 17.13
C GLY A 45 -9.14 11.65 16.11
N ARG A 46 -9.03 10.42 15.58
CA ARG A 46 -8.07 10.10 14.49
C ARG A 46 -8.71 10.31 13.13
N ASN A 47 -7.98 10.98 12.23
CA ASN A 47 -8.42 11.26 10.87
C ASN A 47 -7.46 10.65 9.84
N ILE A 48 -7.73 9.42 9.42
CA ILE A 48 -6.94 8.64 8.45
C ILE A 48 -7.83 8.11 7.30
N PRO A 49 -8.53 8.99 6.57
CA PRO A 49 -9.65 8.62 5.70
C PRO A 49 -9.27 7.71 4.53
N ALA A 50 -8.00 7.72 4.11
CA ALA A 50 -7.54 6.90 3.01
C ALA A 50 -7.55 5.38 3.32
N VAL A 51 -7.57 5.01 4.60
CA VAL A 51 -7.55 3.62 5.09
C VAL A 51 -8.76 3.28 5.95
N THR A 52 -9.67 4.23 6.15
CA THR A 52 -10.89 4.07 6.96
C THR A 52 -12.08 3.73 6.08
N HIS A 53 -12.80 2.66 6.43
CA HIS A 53 -14.04 2.27 5.79
C HIS A 53 -15.19 3.21 6.18
N VAL A 54 -16.32 3.13 5.46
CA VAL A 54 -17.51 3.97 5.71
C VAL A 54 -18.05 3.77 7.14
N ASP A 55 -17.91 2.57 7.70
CA ASP A 55 -18.31 2.22 9.07
C ASP A 55 -17.27 2.59 10.15
N ARG A 56 -16.23 3.37 9.78
CA ARG A 56 -15.09 3.74 10.63
C ARG A 56 -14.17 2.58 11.05
N SER A 57 -14.18 1.45 10.35
CA SER A 57 -13.24 0.35 10.58
C SER A 57 -12.04 0.37 9.62
N ALA A 58 -11.01 -0.42 9.91
CA ALA A 58 -9.89 -0.69 9.00
C ALA A 58 -9.33 -2.10 9.19
N ARG A 59 -8.81 -2.72 8.12
CA ARG A 59 -8.13 -4.03 8.17
C ARG A 59 -6.62 -3.86 8.36
N ILE A 60 -6.15 -4.03 9.59
CA ILE A 60 -4.86 -3.47 10.03
C ILE A 60 -3.72 -4.45 9.87
N GLN A 61 -2.55 -3.94 9.43
CA GLN A 61 -1.26 -4.59 9.60
C GLN A 61 -0.46 -3.90 10.72
N THR A 62 -0.08 -4.62 11.77
CA THR A 62 0.92 -4.15 12.72
C THR A 62 2.32 -4.52 12.25
N VAL A 63 3.27 -3.61 12.37
CA VAL A 63 4.65 -3.80 11.91
C VAL A 63 5.59 -3.72 13.11
N ARG A 64 6.35 -4.78 13.32
CA ARG A 64 7.45 -4.86 14.29
C ARG A 64 8.78 -4.69 13.60
N ARG A 65 9.72 -4.03 14.28
CA ARG A 65 11.07 -3.84 13.76
C ARG A 65 11.84 -5.15 13.64
N GLU A 66 11.58 -6.09 14.54
CA GLU A 66 12.22 -7.40 14.56
C GLU A 66 11.88 -8.25 13.33
N ASP A 67 10.64 -8.13 12.83
CA ASP A 67 10.15 -8.91 11.69
C ASP A 67 10.51 -8.24 10.34
N HIS A 68 10.39 -6.91 10.26
CA HIS A 68 10.56 -6.15 9.03
C HIS A 68 11.28 -4.82 9.25
N PRO A 69 12.61 -4.82 9.50
CA PRO A 69 13.34 -3.62 9.92
C PRO A 69 13.28 -2.49 8.90
N LEU A 70 13.43 -2.79 7.60
CA LEU A 70 13.36 -1.76 6.55
C LEU A 70 11.97 -1.11 6.44
N TYR A 71 10.92 -1.92 6.55
CA TYR A 71 9.54 -1.41 6.44
C TYR A 71 9.16 -0.61 7.69
N TYR A 72 9.55 -1.10 8.86
CA TYR A 72 9.42 -0.37 10.12
C TYR A 72 10.15 0.98 10.06
N ASP A 73 11.43 1.00 9.67
CA ASP A 73 12.24 2.22 9.64
C ASP A 73 11.68 3.23 8.62
N MET A 74 11.09 2.76 7.51
CA MET A 74 10.38 3.61 6.55
C MET A 74 9.13 4.26 7.15
N ILE A 75 8.29 3.49 7.87
CA ILE A 75 7.10 4.04 8.54
C ILE A 75 7.51 4.99 9.67
N ALA A 76 8.55 4.66 10.44
CA ALA A 76 9.08 5.52 11.49
C ALA A 76 9.60 6.85 10.94
N ALA A 77 10.32 6.83 9.81
CA ALA A 77 10.74 8.05 9.11
C ALA A 77 9.53 8.86 8.61
N PHE A 78 8.52 8.20 8.05
CA PHE A 78 7.26 8.86 7.65
C PHE A 78 6.53 9.49 8.84
N LYS A 79 6.49 8.83 10.00
CA LYS A 79 5.96 9.37 11.25
C LYS A 79 6.74 10.60 11.72
N ALA A 80 8.07 10.54 11.70
CA ALA A 80 8.91 11.66 12.12
C ALA A 80 8.68 12.91 11.26
N GLU A 81 8.47 12.74 9.95
CA GLU A 81 8.23 13.84 9.01
C GLU A 81 6.78 14.37 9.07
N THR A 82 5.79 13.49 9.21
CA THR A 82 4.37 13.85 9.02
C THR A 82 3.54 13.87 10.31
N GLY A 83 4.06 13.31 11.40
CA GLY A 83 3.31 13.03 12.62
C GLY A 83 2.32 11.87 12.52
N CYS A 84 2.25 11.17 11.38
CA CYS A 84 1.34 10.04 11.15
C CYS A 84 2.12 8.72 11.00
N PRO A 85 1.91 7.70 11.86
CA PRO A 85 2.57 6.40 11.76
C PRO A 85 1.81 5.39 10.88
N VAL A 86 0.86 5.86 10.06
CA VAL A 86 -0.02 4.98 9.27
C VAL A 86 0.21 5.20 7.78
N VAL A 87 0.53 4.11 7.07
CA VAL A 87 0.70 4.12 5.61
C VAL A 87 -0.30 3.18 4.94
N ILE A 88 -0.64 3.47 3.68
CA ILE A 88 -1.41 2.53 2.86
C ILE A 88 -0.51 1.36 2.48
N ASN A 89 -1.00 0.14 2.69
CA ASN A 89 -0.39 -1.06 2.14
C ASN A 89 -1.42 -1.84 1.31
N THR A 90 -1.04 -2.12 0.07
CA THR A 90 -1.87 -2.83 -0.90
C THR A 90 -0.96 -3.71 -1.74
N SER A 91 -1.50 -4.83 -2.25
CA SER A 91 -0.80 -5.76 -3.13
C SER A 91 -0.07 -5.00 -4.24
N PHE A 92 1.17 -5.32 -4.60
CA PHE A 92 1.81 -4.66 -5.75
C PHE A 92 1.45 -5.42 -7.03
N ASN A 93 0.42 -4.93 -7.73
CA ASN A 93 -0.14 -5.49 -8.97
C ASN A 93 -1.14 -4.50 -9.60
N VAL A 94 -1.63 -4.83 -10.79
CA VAL A 94 -2.83 -4.23 -11.42
C VAL A 94 -3.98 -5.25 -11.45
N ARG A 95 -5.19 -4.82 -11.84
CA ARG A 95 -6.34 -5.73 -11.97
C ARG A 95 -6.02 -6.91 -12.90
N GLY A 96 -6.40 -8.11 -12.49
CA GLY A 96 -6.23 -9.34 -13.27
C GLY A 96 -4.85 -9.99 -13.14
N GLU A 97 -3.87 -9.32 -12.55
CA GLU A 97 -2.51 -9.84 -12.37
C GLU A 97 -2.23 -10.26 -10.92
N PRO A 98 -1.42 -11.32 -10.71
CA PRO A 98 -0.94 -11.70 -9.37
C PRO A 98 0.00 -10.62 -8.81
N ILE A 99 0.35 -10.75 -7.52
CA ILE A 99 1.39 -9.91 -6.92
C ILE A 99 2.72 -10.16 -7.65
N VAL A 100 3.45 -9.08 -7.95
CA VAL A 100 4.76 -9.15 -8.60
C VAL A 100 5.71 -10.05 -7.81
N CYS A 101 6.50 -10.87 -8.51
CA CYS A 101 7.42 -11.82 -7.88
C CYS A 101 8.88 -11.54 -8.24
N THR A 102 9.14 -11.07 -9.48
CA THR A 102 10.48 -10.74 -9.95
C THR A 102 10.69 -9.22 -10.10
N PRO A 103 11.95 -8.73 -10.12
CA PRO A 103 12.23 -7.33 -10.44
C PRO A 103 11.67 -6.90 -11.80
N HIS A 104 11.62 -7.82 -12.77
CA HIS A 104 11.02 -7.59 -14.08
C HIS A 104 9.50 -7.37 -13.98
N ASP A 105 8.79 -8.18 -13.17
CA ASP A 105 7.36 -8.00 -12.93
C ASP A 105 7.07 -6.65 -12.26
N ALA A 106 7.86 -6.31 -11.23
CA ALA A 106 7.75 -5.03 -10.52
C ALA A 106 8.00 -3.83 -11.43
N TYR A 107 9.05 -3.89 -12.27
CA TYR A 107 9.34 -2.86 -13.26
C TYR A 107 8.22 -2.74 -14.29
N THR A 108 7.71 -3.86 -14.81
CA THR A 108 6.62 -3.88 -15.80
C THR A 108 5.34 -3.29 -15.22
N CYS A 109 4.93 -3.73 -14.03
CA CYS A 109 3.76 -3.20 -13.32
C CYS A 109 3.95 -1.70 -13.00
N PHE A 110 5.14 -1.30 -12.55
CA PHE A 110 5.46 0.10 -12.33
C PHE A 110 5.27 0.90 -13.63
N MET A 111 5.91 0.50 -14.73
CA MET A 111 5.87 1.24 -16.00
C MET A 111 4.46 1.33 -16.61
N ARG A 112 3.58 0.37 -16.33
CA ARG A 112 2.17 0.34 -16.78
C ARG A 112 1.20 1.17 -15.92
N THR A 113 1.64 1.68 -14.77
CA THR A 113 0.81 2.41 -13.81
C THR A 113 1.28 3.84 -13.64
N GLU A 114 0.43 4.69 -13.05
CA GLU A 114 0.77 6.07 -12.69
C GLU A 114 1.51 6.16 -11.34
N MET A 115 2.28 5.14 -10.95
CA MET A 115 3.15 5.22 -9.77
C MET A 115 4.31 6.18 -10.04
N ASP A 116 4.61 7.05 -9.08
CA ASP A 116 5.70 8.03 -9.19
C ASP A 116 7.09 7.40 -9.03
N TYR A 117 7.25 6.56 -8.01
CA TYR A 117 8.53 5.93 -7.67
C TYR A 117 8.39 4.42 -7.49
N LEU A 118 9.45 3.71 -7.85
CA LEU A 118 9.63 2.28 -7.55
C LEU A 118 10.93 2.12 -6.78
N VAL A 119 10.83 1.56 -5.57
CA VAL A 119 11.98 1.19 -4.75
C VAL A 119 12.09 -0.34 -4.75
N ILE A 120 13.23 -0.86 -5.22
CA ILE A 120 13.55 -2.29 -5.19
C ILE A 120 14.93 -2.42 -4.58
N ASP A 121 15.01 -2.99 -3.38
CA ASP A 121 16.24 -3.11 -2.61
C ASP A 121 16.95 -1.73 -2.52
N ARG A 122 18.13 -1.58 -3.13
CA ARG A 122 18.94 -0.34 -3.09
C ARG A 122 18.69 0.59 -4.28
N PHE A 123 17.73 0.27 -5.13
CA PHE A 123 17.44 1.03 -6.34
C PHE A 123 16.17 1.85 -6.17
N LEU A 124 16.23 3.12 -6.56
CA LEU A 124 15.08 4.01 -6.66
C LEU A 124 14.93 4.45 -8.11
N LEU A 125 13.80 4.14 -8.70
CA LEU A 125 13.42 4.56 -10.04
C LEU A 125 12.37 5.66 -9.94
N ASP A 126 12.65 6.79 -10.57
CA ASP A 126 11.72 7.91 -10.75
C ASP A 126 11.08 7.79 -12.12
N LYS A 127 9.74 7.63 -12.17
CA LYS A 127 8.97 7.46 -13.40
C LYS A 127 9.27 8.58 -14.40
N LYS A 128 9.46 9.82 -13.93
CA LYS A 128 9.70 10.99 -14.79
C LYS A 128 11.02 10.92 -15.56
N LYS A 129 11.95 10.09 -15.11
CA LYS A 129 13.26 9.86 -15.75
C LYS A 129 13.26 8.64 -16.68
N MET A 130 12.21 7.83 -16.67
CA MET A 130 12.13 6.59 -17.44
C MET A 130 11.57 6.83 -18.84
N LYS A 131 12.04 6.05 -19.82
CA LYS A 131 11.45 6.01 -21.16
C LYS A 131 10.23 5.08 -21.16
N PRO A 132 9.17 5.36 -21.95
CA PRO A 132 8.07 4.42 -22.15
C PRO A 132 8.57 3.05 -22.61
N LEU A 133 7.82 1.99 -22.29
CA LEU A 133 8.09 0.64 -22.81
C LEU A 133 7.94 0.62 -24.33
N SER A 134 8.90 0.02 -25.05
CA SER A 134 8.93 -0.04 -26.52
C SER A 134 7.88 -0.97 -27.11
N ASP A 135 7.57 -2.07 -26.41
CA ASP A 135 6.76 -3.19 -26.91
C ASP A 135 5.61 -3.53 -25.94
N ASP A 136 4.97 -2.50 -25.36
CA ASP A 136 3.88 -2.75 -24.43
C ASP A 136 2.60 -3.17 -25.16
N ILE A 137 1.99 -4.22 -24.65
CA ILE A 137 0.68 -4.69 -25.08
C ILE A 137 -0.40 -3.90 -24.34
N ASP A 138 -1.57 -3.72 -24.95
CA ASP A 138 -2.75 -3.17 -24.26
C ASP A 138 -3.30 -4.20 -23.25
N TRP A 139 -2.59 -4.34 -22.13
CA TRP A 139 -2.88 -5.29 -21.05
C TRP A 139 -4.28 -5.06 -20.44
N ARG A 140 -4.80 -3.82 -20.52
CA ARG A 140 -6.13 -3.46 -20.03
C ARG A 140 -7.26 -4.17 -20.80
N ARG A 141 -7.02 -4.58 -22.05
CA ARG A 141 -7.99 -5.35 -22.86
C ARG A 141 -8.03 -6.84 -22.53
N ARG A 142 -7.06 -7.35 -21.76
CA ARG A 142 -7.00 -8.79 -21.43
C ARG A 142 -7.94 -9.20 -20.29
N PHE A 143 -8.44 -8.24 -19.51
CA PHE A 143 -9.29 -8.50 -18.35
C PHE A 143 -10.47 -7.53 -18.38
N GLU A 144 -11.71 -8.03 -18.43
CA GLU A 144 -12.91 -7.18 -18.36
C GLU A 144 -13.07 -6.56 -16.96
N LEU A 145 -13.86 -5.48 -16.88
CA LEU A 145 -14.28 -4.88 -15.61
C LEU A 145 -15.43 -5.73 -15.08
N ASP A 146 -15.32 -6.25 -13.86
CA ASP A 146 -16.46 -6.84 -13.13
C ASP A 146 -17.53 -5.78 -12.84
#